data_AF-A0A3B9XPQ1-F1
#
_entry.id   AF-A0A3B9XPQ1-F1
#
_cell.length_a   1.000
_cell.length_b   1.000
_cell.length_c   1.000
_cell.angle_alpha   90.00
_cell.angle_beta   90.00
_cell.angle_gamma   90.00
#
_symmetry.space_group_name_H-M   'P 1'
#
loop_
_entity.id
_entity.type
_entity.pdbx_description
1 polymer ?
#
loop_
_entity_poly.entity_id
_entity_poly.type
_entity_poly.pdbx_seq_one_letter_code
_entity_poly.pdbx_strand_id
1 'polypeptide(L)' 'MKVVKLTGDPVKLNDLGTVPKRKVEKPRDKIDNLQLQLLRSQQALFRSGKRVIIIMEGTDTAGKGGVIRRLTRHLDPR' A
#
# COMPACT_ATOMS: atom_id res chain seq x y z
N MET A 1 -23.41 -3.23 11.73
CA MET A 1 -22.45 -2.85 10.66
C MET A 1 -23.10 -1.78 9.80
N LYS A 2 -22.53 -0.57 9.70
CA LYS A 2 -23.11 0.51 8.90
C LYS A 2 -22.64 0.34 7.45
N VAL A 3 -23.51 -0.14 6.58
CA VAL A 3 -23.24 -0.19 5.13
C VAL A 3 -23.53 1.20 4.58
N VAL A 4 -22.47 1.91 4.16
CA VAL A 4 -22.60 3.19 3.47
C VAL A 4 -22.48 2.91 1.99
N LYS A 5 -23.46 3.36 1.20
CA LYS A 5 -23.38 3.28 -0.27
C LYS A 5 -22.29 4.26 -0.70
N LEU A 6 -21.31 3.77 -1.47
CA LEU A 6 -20.33 4.66 -2.10
C LEU A 6 -21.10 5.61 -3.03
N THR A 7 -20.93 6.91 -2.80
CA THR A 7 -21.53 7.97 -3.62
C THR A 7 -20.42 8.58 -4.47
N GLY A 8 -20.65 8.69 -5.77
CA GLY A 8 -19.66 9.17 -6.75
C GLY A 8 -19.89 8.60 -8.15
N ASP A 9 -19.26 9.21 -9.14
CA ASP A 9 -19.31 8.74 -10.52
C ASP A 9 -18.61 7.37 -10.67
N PRO A 10 -19.12 6.47 -11.54
CA PRO A 10 -18.47 5.20 -11.82
C PRO A 10 -17.06 5.41 -12.38
N VAL A 11 -16.06 4.78 -11.76
CA VAL A 11 -14.69 4.73 -12.29
C VAL A 11 -14.62 3.64 -13.35
N LYS A 12 -14.19 3.97 -14.57
CA LYS A 12 -13.90 2.96 -15.60
C LYS A 12 -12.46 2.50 -15.45
N LEU A 13 -12.24 1.18 -15.50
CA LEU A 13 -10.90 0.59 -15.41
C LEU A 13 -9.95 1.10 -16.51
N ASN A 14 -10.47 1.34 -17.72
CA ASN A 14 -9.68 1.83 -18.84
C ASN A 14 -9.13 3.25 -18.62
N ASP A 15 -9.72 4.01 -17.70
CA ASP A 15 -9.25 5.35 -17.35
C ASP A 15 -8.08 5.27 -16.34
N LEU A 16 -7.79 4.08 -15.80
CA LEU A 16 -6.66 3.84 -14.89
C LEU A 16 -5.43 3.39 -15.67
N GLY A 17 -4.30 4.08 -15.46
CA GLY A 17 -3.02 3.67 -16.04
C GLY A 17 -2.42 2.46 -15.32
N THR A 18 -1.97 1.45 -16.07
CA THR A 18 -1.30 0.24 -15.53
C THR A 18 0.23 0.32 -15.59
N VAL A 19 0.76 1.34 -16.26
CA VAL A 19 2.21 1.55 -16.45
C VAL A 19 2.67 2.75 -15.62
N PRO A 20 3.86 2.69 -14.98
CA PRO A 20 4.41 3.83 -14.28
C PRO A 20 4.52 5.05 -15.19
N LYS A 21 3.90 6.18 -14.80
CA LYS A 21 3.94 7.45 -15.56
C LYS A 21 5.35 8.06 -15.67
N ARG A 22 6.28 7.63 -14.83
CA ARG A 22 7.67 8.10 -14.83
C ARG A 22 8.63 7.00 -14.43
N LYS A 23 9.84 7.07 -14.98
CA LYS A 23 10.97 6.28 -14.51
C LYS A 23 11.33 6.73 -13.09
N VAL A 24 11.60 5.77 -12.22
CA VAL A 24 12.08 6.05 -10.86
C VAL A 24 13.60 5.90 -10.88
N GLU A 25 14.31 6.98 -10.62
CA GLU A 25 15.75 6.94 -10.39
C GLU A 25 16.05 6.26 -9.05
N LYS A 26 17.14 5.47 -9.00
CA LYS A 26 17.60 4.74 -7.81
C LYS A 26 16.44 4.08 -7.02
N PRO A 27 15.65 3.19 -7.67
CA PRO A 27 14.42 2.66 -7.10
C PRO A 27 14.63 1.85 -5.82
N ARG A 28 15.80 1.22 -5.65
CA ARG A 28 16.14 0.45 -4.44
C ARG A 28 16.29 1.36 -3.23
N ASP A 29 17.16 2.35 -3.31
CA ASP A 29 17.38 3.35 -2.25
C ASP A 29 16.06 4.03 -1.83
N LYS A 30 15.21 4.34 -2.82
CA LYS A 30 13.90 4.93 -2.56
C LYS A 30 12.96 3.98 -1.81
N ILE A 31 12.94 2.70 -2.19
CA ILE A 31 12.14 1.68 -1.48
C ILE A 31 12.65 1.51 -0.05
N ASP A 32 13.96 1.42 0.16
CA ASP A 32 14.53 1.22 1.49
C ASP A 32 14.21 2.40 2.42
N ASN A 33 14.33 3.63 1.92
CA ASN A 33 13.93 4.83 2.65
C ASN A 33 12.44 4.84 3.01
N LEU A 34 11.57 4.43 2.08
CA LEU A 34 10.13 4.34 2.34
C LEU A 34 9.78 3.23 3.33
N GLN A 35 10.49 2.11 3.29
CA GLN A 35 10.31 1.02 4.27
C GLN A 35 10.71 1.48 5.68
N LEU A 36 11.79 2.28 5.82
CA LEU A 36 12.15 2.88 7.10
C LEU A 36 11.08 3.85 7.61
N GLN A 37 10.51 4.68 6.72
CA GLN A 37 9.41 5.58 7.08
C GLN A 37 8.15 4.79 7.48
N LEU A 38 7.87 3.68 6.80
CA LEU A 38 6.74 2.80 7.10
C LEU A 38 6.89 2.16 8.49
N LEU A 39 8.08 1.69 8.86
CA LEU A 39 8.37 1.18 10.20
C LEU A 39 8.14 2.25 11.28
N ARG A 40 8.65 3.46 11.08
CA ARG A 40 8.41 4.59 12.01
C ARG A 40 6.93 4.92 12.15
N SER A 41 6.19 4.83 11.05
CA SER A 41 4.74 5.05 11.04
C SER A 41 4.00 3.95 11.80
N GLN A 42 4.40 2.69 11.65
CA GLN A 42 3.84 1.56 12.41
C GLN A 42 4.07 1.75 13.92
N GLN A 43 5.27 2.15 14.34
CA GLN A 43 5.58 2.42 15.74
C GLN A 43 4.75 3.60 16.31
N ALA A 44 4.54 4.65 15.52
CA ALA A 44 3.70 5.77 15.91
C ALA A 44 2.22 5.37 16.07
N LEU A 45 1.70 4.54 15.15
CA LEU A 45 0.35 3.98 15.24
C LEU A 45 0.20 3.13 16.50
N PHE A 46 1.16 2.25 16.77
CA PHE A 46 1.20 1.42 17.99
C PHE A 46 1.12 2.28 19.26
N ARG A 47 2.01 3.28 19.40
CA ARG A 47 2.03 4.17 20.57
C ARG A 47 0.76 5.00 20.75
N SER A 48 0.12 5.37 19.65
CA SER A 48 -1.11 6.16 19.66
C SER A 48 -2.39 5.33 19.82
N GLY A 49 -2.30 3.99 19.82
CA GLY A 49 -3.45 3.10 19.85
C GLY A 49 -4.31 3.11 18.57
N LYS A 50 -3.86 3.77 17.50
CA LYS A 50 -4.57 3.85 16.22
C LYS A 50 -4.35 2.58 15.40
N ARG A 51 -5.36 2.21 14.60
CA ARG A 51 -5.35 1.01 13.76
C ARG A 51 -5.49 1.37 12.29
N VAL A 52 -4.80 0.64 11.42
CA VAL A 52 -4.85 0.82 9.97
C VAL A 52 -5.06 -0.55 9.32
N ILE A 53 -5.90 -0.59 8.28
CA ILE A 53 -6.11 -1.75 7.44
C ILE A 53 -5.68 -1.36 6.02
N ILE A 54 -4.86 -2.21 5.40
CA ILE A 54 -4.44 -2.07 3.99
C ILE A 54 -5.08 -3.21 3.21
N ILE A 55 -5.88 -2.87 2.21
CA ILE A 55 -6.55 -3.85 1.33
C ILE A 55 -5.82 -3.87 -0.01
N MET A 56 -5.45 -5.06 -0.46
CA MET A 56 -4.76 -5.28 -1.73
C MET A 56 -5.63 -6.15 -2.63
N GLU A 57 -6.14 -5.57 -3.73
CA GLU A 57 -7.04 -6.23 -4.68
C GLU A 57 -6.45 -6.22 -6.11
N GLY A 58 -6.81 -7.19 -6.94
CA GLY A 58 -6.31 -7.32 -8.30
C GLY A 58 -6.48 -8.74 -8.85
N THR A 59 -6.31 -8.92 -10.15
CA THR A 59 -6.44 -10.24 -10.79
C THR A 59 -5.39 -11.22 -10.27
N ASP A 60 -5.58 -12.50 -10.62
CA ASP A 60 -4.53 -13.49 -10.45
C ASP A 60 -3.23 -13.01 -11.11
N THR A 61 -2.11 -13.43 -10.52
CA THR A 61 -0.74 -13.05 -10.91
C THR A 61 -0.42 -11.55 -10.99
N ALA A 62 -1.29 -10.66 -10.51
CA ALA A 62 -1.04 -9.20 -10.47
C ALA A 62 0.12 -8.75 -9.55
N GLY A 63 0.74 -9.68 -8.81
CA GLY A 63 1.91 -9.40 -7.97
C GLY A 63 1.59 -9.03 -6.51
N LYS A 64 0.34 -9.20 -6.07
CA LYS A 64 -0.14 -8.89 -4.70
C LYS A 64 0.77 -9.49 -3.60
N GLY A 65 1.10 -10.78 -3.70
CA GLY A 65 1.96 -11.46 -2.71
C GLY A 65 3.38 -10.88 -2.65
N GLY A 66 3.93 -10.46 -3.80
CA GLY A 66 5.23 -9.80 -3.85
C GLY A 66 5.23 -8.42 -3.17
N VAL A 67 4.12 -7.67 -3.31
CA VAL A 67 3.94 -6.37 -2.64
C VAL A 67 3.77 -6.56 -1.14
N ILE A 68 2.91 -7.48 -0.70
CA ILE A 68 2.73 -7.79 0.73
C ILE A 68 4.08 -8.13 1.36
N ARG A 69 4.83 -9.06 0.75
CA ARG A 69 6.16 -9.45 1.25
C ARG A 69 7.15 -8.29 1.32
N ARG A 70 7.10 -7.31 0.41
CA ARG A 70 7.96 -6.12 0.47
C ARG A 70 7.49 -5.12 1.52
N LEU A 71 6.19 -4.93 1.71
CA LEU A 71 5.65 -4.02 2.72
C LEU A 71 5.95 -4.52 4.13
N THR A 72 5.82 -5.83 4.38
CA THR A 72 5.95 -6.40 5.72
C THR A 72 7.38 -6.79 6.10
N ARG A 73 8.33 -6.85 5.16
CA ARG A 73 9.69 -7.36 5.38
C ARG A 73 10.42 -6.78 6.59
N HIS A 74 10.26 -5.49 6.84
CA HIS A 74 10.97 -4.74 7.88
C HIS A 74 10.04 -4.22 8.98
N LEU A 75 8.76 -4.64 8.99
CA LEU A 75 7.81 -4.24 10.02
C LEU A 75 7.99 -5.08 11.28
N ASP A 76 7.77 -4.45 12.43
CA ASP A 76 7.63 -5.16 13.70
C ASP A 76 6.34 -6.01 13.65
N PRO A 77 6.41 -7.33 13.90
CA PRO A 77 5.21 -8.18 13.95
C PRO A 77 4.34 -7.94 15.19
N ARG A 78 4.78 -7.10 16.15
CA ARG A 78 4.06 -6.77 17.40
C ARG A 78 3.44 -5.37 17.34
#